data_AF-A0A2D8BAI3-F1
#
_entry.id   AF-A0A2D8BAI3-F1
#
_cell.length_a   1.000
_cell.length_b   1.000
_cell.length_c   1.000
_cell.angle_alpha   90.00
_cell.angle_beta   90.00
_cell.angle_gamma   90.00
#
_symmetry.space_group_name_H-M   'P 1'
#
loop_
_entity.id
_entity.type
_entity.pdbx_description
1 polymer ?
#
loop_
_entity_poly.entity_id
_entity_poly.type
_entity_poly.pdbx_seq_one_letter_code
_entity_poly.pdbx_strand_id
1 'polypeptide(L)'
;MGNRLSKIYTRTGDDGSTGLGDGTRVAKDSARVTAYGTVDEANCAIGLVLACDIPDDIRQVLVSVQHQLFDLGGELCIPGHAAIKDADIERLEAQLDGFNADLPALKDFILPGGGLAAAHCHLARTICRRAERETVTLSHHDAVRPQAIRYLNRLSDLLFVLARVLARASGHGETIWNHERRKG
;
A
#
# COMPACT_ATOMS: atom_id res chain seq x y z
N MET A 1 -3.00 30.91 12.20
CA MET A 1 -2.91 29.72 11.34
C MET A 1 -2.56 30.17 9.94
N GLY A 2 -1.27 30.14 9.58
CA GLY A 2 -0.84 30.56 8.24
C GLY A 2 -1.33 29.55 7.21
N ASN A 3 -1.93 30.05 6.11
CA ASN A 3 -2.46 29.24 5.02
C ASN A 3 -1.49 28.13 4.63
N ARG A 4 -1.86 26.89 4.93
CA ARG A 4 -1.16 25.68 4.49
C ARG A 4 -1.39 25.60 2.98
N LEU A 5 -0.37 25.95 2.20
CA LEU A 5 -0.28 25.82 0.73
C LEU A 5 -1.00 26.89 -0.12
N SER A 6 -0.45 28.12 -0.21
CA SER A 6 -0.87 29.11 -1.24
C SER A 6 -0.18 28.93 -2.59
N LYS A 7 1.02 28.32 -2.61
CA LYS A 7 1.73 27.84 -3.80
C LYS A 7 2.35 26.49 -3.49
N ILE A 8 2.11 25.50 -4.35
CA ILE A 8 2.65 24.14 -4.19
C ILE A 8 4.13 24.07 -4.61
N TYR A 9 4.51 24.79 -5.68
CA TYR A 9 5.89 24.79 -6.16
C TYR A 9 6.75 25.83 -5.41
N THR A 10 7.92 25.41 -4.95
CA THR A 10 8.89 26.28 -4.25
C THR A 10 10.20 26.45 -5.00
N ARG A 11 10.50 25.58 -5.98
CA ARG A 11 11.79 25.45 -6.68
C ARG A 11 12.99 25.06 -5.80
N THR A 12 12.77 24.87 -4.50
CA THR A 12 13.84 24.53 -3.56
C THR A 12 14.41 23.13 -3.78
N GLY A 13 13.80 22.30 -4.62
CA GLY A 13 14.32 20.96 -4.94
C GLY A 13 14.81 20.83 -6.38
N ASP A 14 14.96 21.93 -7.11
CA ASP A 14 15.42 21.91 -8.51
C ASP A 14 16.90 21.48 -8.62
N ASP A 15 17.65 21.53 -7.52
CA ASP A 15 19.01 21.01 -7.39
C ASP A 15 19.08 19.49 -7.17
N GLY A 16 17.93 18.80 -7.16
CA GLY A 16 17.84 17.35 -6.93
C GLY A 16 17.74 16.95 -5.45
N SER A 17 17.71 17.90 -4.52
CA SER A 17 17.51 17.63 -3.10
C SER A 17 16.08 17.93 -2.61
N THR A 18 15.72 17.42 -1.43
CA THR A 18 14.42 17.64 -0.80
C THR A 18 14.56 17.74 0.72
N GLY A 19 13.61 18.41 1.37
CA GLY A 19 13.54 18.47 2.83
C GLY A 19 12.83 17.25 3.41
N LEU A 20 13.30 16.76 4.55
CA LEU A 20 12.60 15.83 5.43
C LEU A 20 11.78 16.60 6.46
N GLY A 21 10.88 15.90 7.16
CA GLY A 21 9.98 16.54 8.12
C GLY A 21 10.64 17.01 9.42
N ASP A 22 11.91 16.65 9.65
CA ASP A 22 12.77 17.20 10.71
C ASP A 22 13.57 18.45 10.27
N GLY A 23 13.39 18.90 9.02
CA GLY A 23 14.08 20.06 8.44
C GLY A 23 15.44 19.76 7.80
N THR A 24 15.94 18.52 7.91
CA THR A 24 17.16 18.10 7.20
C THR A 24 16.92 18.01 5.70
N ARG A 25 18.00 18.05 4.90
CA ARG A 25 17.93 17.92 3.43
C ARG A 25 18.69 16.70 2.95
N VAL A 26 18.10 15.98 2.03
CA VAL A 26 18.66 14.76 1.42
C VAL A 26 18.50 14.80 -0.09
N ALA A 27 19.26 13.97 -0.81
CA ALA A 27 19.03 13.76 -2.23
C ALA A 27 17.67 13.06 -2.46
N LYS A 28 16.97 13.42 -3.54
CA LYS A 28 15.65 12.88 -3.88
C LYS A 28 15.65 11.38 -4.20
N ASP A 29 16.81 10.81 -4.52
CA ASP A 29 17.02 9.38 -4.77
C ASP A 29 17.50 8.62 -3.53
N SER A 30 17.63 9.27 -2.37
CA SER A 30 17.99 8.59 -1.12
C SER A 30 16.98 7.51 -0.75
N ALA A 31 17.44 6.45 -0.07
CA ALA A 31 16.59 5.32 0.32
C ALA A 31 15.35 5.75 1.11
N ARG A 32 15.47 6.81 1.93
CA ARG A 32 14.35 7.35 2.72
C ARG A 32 13.27 7.96 1.83
N VAL A 33 13.67 8.80 0.88
CA VAL A 33 12.75 9.43 -0.08
C VAL A 33 12.07 8.38 -0.94
N THR A 34 12.83 7.40 -1.41
CA THR A 34 12.31 6.26 -2.19
C THR A 34 11.29 5.45 -1.38
N ALA A 35 11.54 5.18 -0.10
CA ALA A 35 10.63 4.42 0.74
C ALA A 35 9.28 5.12 0.93
N TYR A 36 9.26 6.35 1.46
CA TYR A 36 8.00 7.06 1.68
C TYR A 36 7.32 7.48 0.35
N GLY A 37 8.09 7.74 -0.70
CA GLY A 37 7.55 8.02 -2.03
C GLY A 37 6.86 6.80 -2.64
N THR A 38 7.38 5.59 -2.38
CA THR A 38 6.72 4.35 -2.82
C THR A 38 5.48 4.02 -1.97
N VAL A 39 5.47 4.39 -0.68
CA VAL A 39 4.26 4.34 0.16
C VAL A 39 3.17 5.26 -0.40
N ASP A 40 3.53 6.47 -0.84
CA ASP A 40 2.60 7.39 -1.50
C ASP A 40 2.06 6.83 -2.83
N GLU A 41 2.91 6.17 -3.63
CA GLU A 41 2.47 5.49 -4.84
C GLU A 41 1.50 4.33 -4.54
N ALA A 42 1.73 3.56 -3.47
CA ALA A 42 0.78 2.54 -3.02
C ALA A 42 -0.56 3.17 -2.62
N ASN A 43 -0.53 4.31 -1.96
CA ASN A 43 -1.71 5.06 -1.56
C ASN A 43 -2.52 5.57 -2.76
N CYS A 44 -1.83 6.08 -3.79
CA CYS A 44 -2.42 6.48 -5.07
C CYS A 44 -3.07 5.28 -5.79
N ALA A 45 -2.41 4.12 -5.80
CA ALA A 45 -2.93 2.91 -6.42
C ALA A 45 -4.22 2.41 -5.72
N ILE A 46 -4.31 2.53 -4.39
CA ILE A 46 -5.56 2.28 -3.65
C ILE A 46 -6.66 3.26 -4.07
N GLY A 47 -6.30 4.53 -4.34
CA GLY A 47 -7.22 5.53 -4.89
C GLY A 47 -7.88 5.10 -6.20
N LEU A 48 -7.17 4.35 -7.07
CA LEU A 48 -7.74 3.81 -8.30
C LEU A 48 -8.78 2.70 -8.02
N VAL A 49 -8.58 1.89 -6.98
CA VAL A 49 -9.58 0.91 -6.53
C VAL A 49 -10.83 1.62 -6.03
N LEU A 50 -10.65 2.66 -5.22
CA LEU A 50 -11.75 3.47 -4.66
C LEU A 50 -12.55 4.22 -5.73
N ALA A 51 -11.95 4.52 -6.89
CA ALA A 51 -12.63 5.13 -8.02
C ALA A 51 -13.54 4.14 -8.79
N CYS A 52 -13.43 2.84 -8.53
CA CYS A 52 -14.32 1.83 -9.09
C CYS A 52 -15.63 1.72 -8.29
N ASP A 53 -16.62 1.06 -8.89
CA ASP A 53 -17.79 0.58 -8.16
C ASP A 53 -17.38 -0.65 -7.33
N ILE A 54 -17.46 -0.51 -6.00
CA ILE A 54 -17.01 -1.50 -5.02
C ILE A 54 -17.95 -1.50 -3.81
N PRO A 55 -18.07 -2.65 -3.10
CA PRO A 55 -18.82 -2.73 -1.84
C PRO A 55 -18.39 -1.69 -0.80
N ASP A 56 -19.36 -1.16 -0.05
CA ASP A 56 -19.15 -0.07 0.91
C ASP A 56 -18.24 -0.45 2.09
N ASP A 57 -18.30 -1.70 2.54
CA ASP A 57 -17.42 -2.24 3.57
C ASP A 57 -15.96 -2.23 3.13
N ILE A 58 -15.66 -2.67 1.90
CA ILE A 58 -14.32 -2.60 1.30
C ILE A 58 -13.89 -1.13 1.14
N ARG A 59 -14.80 -0.26 0.69
CA ARG A 59 -14.52 1.18 0.55
C ARG A 59 -14.09 1.80 1.88
N GLN A 60 -14.81 1.52 2.96
CA GLN A 60 -14.47 2.03 4.30
C GLN A 60 -13.09 1.55 4.77
N VAL A 61 -12.77 0.27 4.54
CA VAL A 61 -11.45 -0.29 4.85
C VAL A 61 -10.35 0.41 4.05
N LEU A 62 -10.51 0.52 2.73
CA LEU A 62 -9.50 1.14 1.87
C LEU A 62 -9.29 2.63 2.20
N VAL A 63 -10.34 3.37 2.55
CA VAL A 63 -10.20 4.77 3.02
C VAL A 63 -9.41 4.83 4.33
N SER A 64 -9.70 3.96 5.30
CA SER A 64 -8.91 3.86 6.53
C SER A 64 -7.43 3.58 6.23
N VAL A 65 -7.16 2.66 5.30
CA VAL A 65 -5.80 2.34 4.85
C VAL A 65 -5.12 3.55 4.21
N GLN A 66 -5.82 4.37 3.40
CA GLN A 66 -5.21 5.57 2.82
C GLN A 66 -4.74 6.57 3.88
N HIS A 67 -5.51 6.73 4.96
CA HIS A 67 -5.11 7.55 6.12
C HIS A 67 -3.88 6.96 6.81
N GLN A 68 -3.87 5.65 7.08
CA GLN A 68 -2.75 4.98 7.72
C GLN A 68 -1.48 5.00 6.84
N LEU A 69 -1.59 4.90 5.51
CA LEU A 69 -0.45 5.05 4.60
C LEU A 69 0.11 6.47 4.58
N PHE A 70 -0.75 7.49 4.73
CA PHE A 70 -0.30 8.87 4.88
C PHE A 70 0.48 9.06 6.19
N ASP A 71 -0.03 8.51 7.29
CA ASP A 71 0.63 8.49 8.59
C ASP A 71 1.97 7.74 8.55
N LEU A 72 2.01 6.57 7.88
CA LEU A 72 3.24 5.80 7.66
C LEU A 72 4.26 6.58 6.82
N GLY A 73 3.81 7.28 5.76
CA GLY A 73 4.67 8.17 4.98
C GLY A 73 5.28 9.27 5.83
N GLY A 74 4.49 9.86 6.74
CA GLY A 74 4.95 10.81 7.75
C GLY A 74 5.98 10.22 8.72
N GLU A 75 5.75 9.02 9.22
CA GLU A 75 6.69 8.28 10.08
C GLU A 75 8.03 8.01 9.39
N LEU A 76 8.01 7.61 8.12
CA LEU A 76 9.25 7.38 7.36
C LEU A 76 9.97 8.70 7.01
N CYS A 77 9.23 9.79 6.83
CA CYS A 77 9.74 11.12 6.51
C CYS A 77 10.35 11.84 7.73
N ILE A 78 9.84 11.61 8.94
CA ILE A 78 10.27 12.26 10.18
C ILE A 78 11.01 11.25 11.08
N PRO A 79 12.35 11.29 11.14
CA PRO A 79 13.11 10.41 12.03
C PRO A 79 12.63 10.48 13.48
N GLY A 80 12.36 9.30 14.07
CA GLY A 80 11.87 9.18 15.46
C GLY A 80 10.37 9.41 15.65
N HIS A 81 9.63 9.80 14.61
CA HIS A 81 8.17 9.82 14.67
C HIS A 81 7.60 8.39 14.67
N ALA A 82 6.48 8.20 15.36
CA ALA A 82 5.84 6.91 15.55
C ALA A 82 4.33 7.06 15.36
N ALA A 83 3.84 6.73 14.17
CA ALA A 83 2.45 6.85 13.79
C ALA A 83 1.75 5.49 13.78
N ILE A 84 2.38 4.48 13.14
CA ILE A 84 1.84 3.12 13.07
C ILE A 84 2.10 2.36 14.37
N LYS A 85 1.06 1.67 14.85
CA LYS A 85 1.05 0.91 16.11
C LYS A 85 0.67 -0.54 15.86
N ASP A 86 0.92 -1.40 16.85
CA ASP A 86 0.57 -2.82 16.75
C ASP A 86 -0.95 -3.02 16.56
N ALA A 87 -1.77 -2.17 17.18
CA ALA A 87 -3.23 -2.16 16.99
C ALA A 87 -3.68 -1.88 15.53
N ASP A 88 -2.86 -1.18 14.72
CA ASP A 88 -3.16 -1.00 13.29
C ASP A 88 -2.93 -2.30 12.52
N ILE A 89 -1.89 -3.06 12.90
CA ILE A 89 -1.55 -4.36 12.30
C ILE A 89 -2.61 -5.39 12.67
N GLU A 90 -2.99 -5.47 13.95
CA GLU A 90 -4.06 -6.36 14.44
C GLU A 90 -5.39 -6.08 13.73
N ARG A 91 -5.67 -4.81 13.41
CA ARG A 91 -6.87 -4.44 12.65
C ARG A 91 -6.83 -4.95 11.21
N LEU A 92 -5.68 -4.88 10.54
CA LEU A 92 -5.52 -5.46 9.20
C LEU A 92 -5.73 -6.97 9.23
N GLU A 93 -5.18 -7.65 10.24
CA GLU A 93 -5.33 -9.10 10.42
C GLU A 93 -6.81 -9.48 10.64
N ALA A 94 -7.53 -8.76 11.50
CA ALA A 94 -8.95 -8.99 11.72
C ALA A 94 -9.81 -8.74 10.46
N GLN A 95 -9.50 -7.69 9.69
CA GLN A 95 -10.16 -7.41 8.42
C GLN A 95 -9.87 -8.50 7.38
N LEU A 96 -8.61 -8.93 7.29
CA LEU A 96 -8.18 -10.01 6.40
C LEU A 96 -8.94 -11.29 6.71
N ASP A 97 -8.98 -11.70 7.97
CA ASP A 97 -9.70 -12.90 8.41
C ASP A 97 -11.20 -12.80 8.08
N GLY A 98 -11.82 -11.64 8.34
CA GLY A 98 -13.22 -11.38 8.04
C GLY A 98 -13.55 -11.53 6.55
N PHE A 99 -12.79 -10.87 5.66
CA PHE A 99 -13.03 -10.98 4.21
C PHE A 99 -12.65 -12.35 3.64
N ASN A 100 -11.70 -13.05 4.27
CA ASN A 100 -11.26 -14.35 3.79
C ASN A 100 -12.22 -15.50 4.20
N ALA A 101 -13.02 -15.32 5.26
CA ALA A 101 -13.91 -16.36 5.79
C ALA A 101 -14.91 -16.91 4.75
N ASP A 102 -15.45 -16.04 3.88
CA ASP A 102 -16.45 -16.41 2.87
C ASP A 102 -15.81 -16.78 1.51
N LEU A 103 -14.48 -16.71 1.40
CA LEU A 103 -13.79 -17.09 0.18
C LEU A 103 -13.58 -18.61 0.11
N PRO A 104 -13.76 -19.23 -1.07
CA PRO A 104 -13.35 -20.62 -1.24
C PRO A 104 -11.85 -20.75 -1.02
N ALA A 105 -11.43 -21.87 -0.43
CA ALA A 105 -10.02 -22.18 -0.23
C ALA A 105 -9.26 -22.11 -1.56
N LEU A 106 -8.18 -21.33 -1.57
CA LEU A 106 -7.33 -21.17 -2.74
C LEU A 106 -6.43 -22.41 -2.89
N LYS A 107 -6.74 -23.27 -3.86
CA LYS A 107 -5.99 -24.52 -4.10
C LYS A 107 -4.81 -24.35 -5.06
N ASP A 108 -4.86 -23.31 -5.89
CA ASP A 108 -3.87 -23.02 -6.93
C ASP A 108 -3.63 -21.51 -7.02
N PHE A 109 -2.53 -21.11 -7.65
CA PHE A 109 -2.25 -19.70 -7.92
C PHE A 109 -3.33 -19.09 -8.83
N ILE A 110 -3.66 -17.82 -8.57
CA ILE A 110 -4.53 -17.02 -9.44
C ILE A 110 -3.71 -16.03 -10.26
N LEU A 111 -4.14 -15.82 -11.50
CA LEU A 111 -3.66 -14.71 -12.31
C LEU A 111 -4.30 -13.41 -11.81
N PRO A 112 -3.52 -12.32 -11.68
CA PRO A 112 -4.05 -11.05 -11.20
C PRO A 112 -5.03 -10.47 -12.22
N GLY A 113 -6.31 -10.47 -11.88
CA GLY A 113 -7.42 -10.06 -12.74
C GLY A 113 -8.75 -10.16 -12.00
N GLY A 114 -9.84 -10.46 -12.72
CA GLY A 114 -11.18 -10.59 -12.12
C GLY A 114 -12.01 -9.30 -12.17
N GLY A 115 -11.90 -8.54 -13.25
CA GLY A 115 -12.60 -7.25 -13.41
C GLY A 115 -11.75 -6.05 -12.97
N LEU A 116 -12.25 -4.84 -13.25
CA LEU A 116 -11.47 -3.60 -13.14
C LEU A 116 -11.00 -3.33 -11.70
N ALA A 117 -11.92 -3.42 -10.72
CA ALA A 117 -11.61 -3.19 -9.31
C ALA A 117 -10.59 -4.21 -8.77
N ALA A 118 -10.76 -5.51 -9.08
CA ALA A 118 -9.85 -6.56 -8.65
C ALA A 118 -8.45 -6.43 -9.28
N ALA A 119 -8.38 -6.08 -10.57
CA ALA A 119 -7.12 -5.83 -11.27
C ALA A 119 -6.36 -4.64 -10.66
N HIS A 120 -7.04 -3.51 -10.39
CA HIS A 120 -6.44 -2.38 -9.67
C HIS A 120 -6.00 -2.77 -8.26
N CYS A 121 -6.78 -3.60 -7.55
CA CYS A 121 -6.43 -4.05 -6.21
C CYS A 121 -5.18 -4.94 -6.23
N HIS A 122 -5.03 -5.81 -7.23
CA HIS A 122 -3.80 -6.57 -7.45
C HIS A 122 -2.59 -5.68 -7.81
N LEU A 123 -2.79 -4.58 -8.53
CA LEU A 123 -1.73 -3.60 -8.80
C LEU A 123 -1.34 -2.87 -7.50
N ALA A 124 -2.30 -2.41 -6.71
CA ALA A 124 -2.03 -1.81 -5.40
C ALA A 124 -1.25 -2.76 -4.49
N ARG A 125 -1.61 -4.05 -4.49
CA ARG A 125 -0.87 -5.10 -3.76
C ARG A 125 0.60 -5.19 -4.19
N THR A 126 0.91 -5.19 -5.48
CA THR A 126 2.30 -5.31 -5.94
C THR A 126 3.12 -4.06 -5.65
N ILE A 127 2.50 -2.88 -5.70
CA ILE A 127 3.11 -1.60 -5.31
C ILE A 127 3.34 -1.57 -3.79
N CYS A 128 2.39 -2.05 -2.97
CA CYS A 128 2.57 -2.20 -1.52
C CYS A 128 3.77 -3.09 -1.20
N ARG A 129 3.94 -4.22 -1.91
CA ARG A 129 5.14 -5.07 -1.78
C ARG A 129 6.42 -4.37 -2.24
N ARG A 130 6.34 -3.42 -3.18
CA ARG A 130 7.49 -2.59 -3.54
C ARG A 130 7.81 -1.62 -2.42
N ALA A 131 6.82 -0.93 -1.85
CA ALA A 131 7.00 -0.07 -0.69
C ALA A 131 7.62 -0.83 0.49
N GLU A 132 7.19 -2.07 0.74
CA GLU A 132 7.79 -2.95 1.75
C GLU A 132 9.29 -3.17 1.49
N ARG A 133 9.68 -3.54 0.26
CA ARG A 133 11.10 -3.73 -0.10
C ARG A 133 11.91 -2.45 0.03
N GLU A 134 11.39 -1.30 -0.39
CA GLU A 134 12.10 -0.02 -0.24
C GLU A 134 12.25 0.37 1.24
N THR A 135 11.25 0.06 2.07
CA THR A 135 11.32 0.27 3.53
C THR A 135 12.33 -0.66 4.19
N VAL A 136 12.43 -1.91 3.73
CA VAL A 136 13.48 -2.85 4.16
C VAL A 136 14.87 -2.35 3.73
N THR A 137 15.03 -1.88 2.49
CA THR A 137 16.28 -1.26 2.03
C THR A 137 16.66 -0.08 2.91
N LEU A 138 15.72 0.82 3.21
CA LEU A 138 15.95 1.92 4.15
C LEU A 138 16.41 1.42 5.52
N SER A 139 15.83 0.33 6.04
CA SER A 139 16.21 -0.22 7.35
C SER A 139 17.65 -0.74 7.44
N HIS A 140 18.31 -0.98 6.30
CA HIS A 140 19.73 -1.33 6.27
C HIS A 140 20.65 -0.09 6.40
N HIS A 141 20.11 1.10 6.15
CA HIS A 141 20.86 2.36 6.17
C HIS A 141 20.53 3.22 7.39
N ASP A 142 19.27 3.21 7.83
CA ASP A 142 18.75 4.04 8.89
C ASP A 142 17.83 3.27 9.84
N ALA A 143 17.60 3.82 11.04
CA ALA A 143 16.61 3.27 11.96
C ALA A 143 15.19 3.37 11.38
N VAL A 144 14.53 2.21 11.28
CA VAL A 144 13.12 2.06 10.88
C VAL A 144 12.42 1.22 11.94
N ARG A 145 11.24 1.67 12.39
CA ARG A 145 10.44 0.90 13.35
C ARG A 145 9.90 -0.38 12.69
N PRO A 146 9.95 -1.55 13.37
CA PRO A 146 9.45 -2.80 12.79
C PRO A 146 7.98 -2.75 12.38
N GLN A 147 7.17 -1.92 13.03
CA GLN A 147 5.75 -1.72 12.73
C GLN A 147 5.52 -1.27 11.28
N ALA A 148 6.38 -0.41 10.73
CA ALA A 148 6.28 0.06 9.35
C ALA A 148 6.32 -1.11 8.34
N ILE A 149 7.32 -1.98 8.48
CA ILE A 149 7.53 -3.15 7.60
C ILE A 149 6.39 -4.16 7.82
N ARG A 150 6.04 -4.44 9.08
CA ARG A 150 4.95 -5.37 9.43
C ARG A 150 3.60 -4.93 8.88
N TYR A 151 3.30 -3.63 8.93
CA TYR A 151 2.07 -3.07 8.39
C TYR A 151 2.00 -3.23 6.87
N LEU A 152 3.06 -2.85 6.13
CA LEU A 152 3.11 -3.02 4.67
C LEU A 152 3.00 -4.49 4.24
N ASN A 153 3.63 -5.39 5.01
CA ASN A 153 3.55 -6.83 4.80
C ASN A 153 2.09 -7.31 4.88
N ARG A 154 1.41 -7.04 6.01
CA ARG A 154 0.00 -7.41 6.23
C ARG A 154 -0.96 -6.73 5.27
N LEU A 155 -0.70 -5.47 4.93
CA LEU A 155 -1.53 -4.75 3.96
C LEU A 155 -1.47 -5.41 2.59
N SER A 156 -0.31 -5.92 2.17
CA SER A 156 -0.22 -6.63 0.89
C SER A 156 -1.06 -7.93 0.87
N ASP A 157 -1.19 -8.61 2.01
CA ASP A 157 -2.04 -9.80 2.15
C ASP A 157 -3.53 -9.42 2.17
N LEU A 158 -3.90 -8.35 2.89
CA LEU A 158 -5.26 -7.82 2.87
C LEU A 158 -5.68 -7.44 1.44
N LEU A 159 -4.83 -6.72 0.69
CA LEU A 159 -5.10 -6.35 -0.70
C LEU A 159 -5.21 -7.58 -1.61
N PHE A 160 -4.52 -8.68 -1.32
CA PHE A 160 -4.73 -9.93 -2.02
C PHE A 160 -6.13 -10.50 -1.78
N VAL A 161 -6.56 -10.58 -0.52
CA VAL A 161 -7.90 -11.06 -0.14
C VAL A 161 -8.99 -10.16 -0.74
N LEU A 162 -8.85 -8.84 -0.63
CA LEU A 162 -9.81 -7.89 -1.20
C LEU A 162 -9.93 -8.02 -2.71
N ALA A 163 -8.83 -8.24 -3.44
CA ALA A 163 -8.89 -8.47 -4.87
C ALA A 163 -9.76 -9.70 -5.23
N ARG A 164 -9.69 -10.77 -4.43
CA ARG A 164 -10.53 -11.96 -4.61
C ARG A 164 -12.00 -11.68 -4.33
N VAL A 165 -12.30 -10.93 -3.26
CA VAL A 165 -13.68 -10.53 -2.93
C VAL A 165 -14.26 -9.66 -4.04
N LEU A 166 -13.51 -8.66 -4.52
CA LEU A 166 -13.91 -7.77 -5.62
C LEU A 166 -14.15 -8.54 -6.93
N ALA A 167 -13.32 -9.54 -7.22
CA ALA A 167 -13.49 -10.38 -8.40
C ALA A 167 -14.82 -11.13 -8.40
N ARG A 168 -15.23 -11.62 -7.22
CA ARG A 168 -16.51 -12.31 -7.03
C ARG A 168 -17.69 -11.34 -7.04
N ALA A 169 -17.56 -10.20 -6.34
CA ALA A 169 -18.60 -9.18 -6.26
C ALA A 169 -18.96 -8.60 -7.64
N SER A 170 -17.98 -8.47 -8.53
CA SER A 170 -18.19 -8.01 -9.91
C SER A 170 -18.70 -9.09 -10.89
N GLY A 171 -18.85 -10.34 -10.44
CA GLY A 171 -19.29 -11.47 -11.28
C GLY A 171 -18.23 -12.04 -12.24
N HIS A 172 -17.03 -11.46 -12.30
CA HIS A 172 -15.96 -11.93 -13.21
C HIS A 172 -15.26 -13.18 -12.69
N GLY A 173 -15.21 -13.36 -11.36
CA GLY A 173 -14.51 -14.47 -10.73
C GLY A 173 -12.99 -14.42 -10.86
N GLU A 174 -12.33 -15.46 -10.38
CA GLU A 174 -10.87 -15.58 -10.34
C GLU A 174 -10.38 -16.47 -11.48
N THR A 175 -9.28 -16.08 -12.14
CA THR A 175 -8.64 -16.90 -13.17
C THR A 175 -7.53 -17.75 -12.55
N ILE A 176 -7.71 -19.06 -12.51
CA ILE A 176 -6.69 -20.00 -12.03
C ILE A 176 -5.54 -20.08 -13.03
N TRP A 177 -4.31 -20.05 -12.52
CA TRP A 177 -3.11 -20.27 -13.33
C TRP A 177 -3.02 -21.74 -13.77
N ASN A 178 -3.04 -21.96 -15.09
CA ASN A 178 -2.87 -23.29 -15.67
C ASN A 178 -1.39 -23.57 -16.00
N HIS A 179 -0.73 -24.35 -15.15
CA HIS A 179 0.68 -24.74 -15.31
C HIS A 179 0.92 -25.75 -16.44
N GLU A 180 -0.10 -26.49 -16.87
CA GLU A 180 -0.04 -27.46 -17.97
C GLU A 180 -0.11 -26.80 -19.35
N ARG A 181 -0.49 -25.52 -19.44
CA ARG A 181 -0.68 -24.78 -20.71
C ARG A 181 0.55 -24.78 -21.63
N ARG A 182 1.76 -24.96 -21.11
CA ARG A 182 3.03 -24.94 -21.87
C ARG A 182 3.66 -26.33 -22.08
N LYS A 183 3.00 -27.42 -21.65
CA LYS A 183 3.53 -28.79 -21.79
C LYS A 183 3.13 -29.47 -23.11
N GLY A 184 2.61 -28.71 -24.08
CA GLY A 184 2.27 -29.17 -25.43
C GLY A 184 3.15 -28.52 -26.49
#